data_AF-A0A9D8Q6Y2-F1
#
_entry.id   AF-A0A9D8Q6Y2-F1
#
_cell.length_a   1.000
_cell.length_b   1.000
_cell.length_c   1.000
_cell.angle_alpha   90.00
_cell.angle_beta   90.00
_cell.angle_gamma   90.00
#
_symmetry.space_group_name_H-M   'P 1'
#
loop_
_entity.id
_entity.type
_entity.pdbx_description
1 polymer ?
#
loop_
_entity_poly.entity_id
_entity_poly.type
_entity_poly.pdbx_seq_one_letter_code
_entity_poly.pdbx_strand_id
1 'polypeptide(L)' 'MAKSPPVFRFAPSPNGRLHLGHALSALTNARLAAAFGGRLLLRIEDIDLARCRPEFEQGIHDDLAWLGLHFAGAV' A
#
# COMPACT_ATOMS: atom_id res chain seq x y z
N MET A 1 29.42 -5.08 7.90
CA MET A 1 28.05 -4.93 8.44
C MET A 1 27.08 -5.49 7.41
N ALA A 2 26.15 -6.36 7.81
CA ALA A 2 25.10 -6.80 6.89
C ALA A 2 24.13 -5.63 6.63
N LYS A 3 23.75 -5.42 5.37
CA LYS A 3 22.80 -4.36 4.99
C LYS A 3 21.39 -4.77 5.42
N SER A 4 20.65 -3.86 6.04
CA SER A 4 19.24 -4.10 6.37
C SER A 4 18.42 -4.42 5.12
N PRO A 5 17.42 -5.31 5.20
CA PRO A 5 16.57 -5.62 4.05
C PRO A 5 15.84 -4.36 3.57
N PRO A 6 15.67 -4.18 2.25
CA PRO A 6 14.99 -3.00 1.72
C PRO A 6 13.51 -2.97 2.11
N VAL A 7 12.97 -1.75 2.21
CA VAL A 7 11.58 -1.51 2.61
C VAL A 7 10.88 -0.74 1.51
N PHE A 8 9.74 -1.28 1.06
CA PHE A 8 8.85 -0.70 0.07
C PHE A 8 7.55 -0.28 0.74
N ARG A 9 6.84 0.70 0.17
CA ARG A 9 5.53 1.11 0.67
C ARG A 9 4.55 1.40 -0.47
N PHE A 10 3.28 1.10 -0.23
CA PHE A 10 2.16 1.67 -0.96
C PHE A 10 1.43 2.63 -0.02
N ALA A 11 1.27 3.89 -0.44
CA ALA A 11 0.74 4.96 0.41
C ALA A 11 -0.43 5.71 -0.26
N PRO A 12 -1.62 5.10 -0.35
CA PRO A 12 -2.80 5.73 -0.93
C PRO A 12 -3.45 6.71 0.04
N SER A 13 -4.00 7.81 -0.47
CA SER A 13 -4.90 8.69 0.31
C SER A 13 -6.35 8.21 0.23
N PRO A 14 -7.11 8.16 1.34
CA PRO A 14 -8.49 7.71 1.35
C PRO A 14 -9.46 8.81 0.90
N ASN A 15 -9.20 9.43 -0.26
CA ASN A 15 -10.01 10.50 -0.85
C ASN A 15 -10.71 10.09 -2.17
N GLY A 16 -10.62 8.81 -2.52
CA GLY A 16 -11.26 8.20 -3.69
C GLY A 16 -10.99 6.70 -3.74
N ARG A 17 -11.64 6.01 -4.68
CA ARG A 17 -11.38 4.57 -4.92
C ARG A 17 -10.05 4.36 -5.62
N LEU A 18 -9.45 3.19 -5.41
CA LEU A 18 -8.30 2.77 -6.20
C LEU A 18 -8.70 2.58 -7.66
N HIS A 19 -7.71 2.70 -8.54
CA HIS A 19 -7.86 2.53 -9.99
C HIS A 19 -6.63 1.79 -10.54
N LEU A 20 -6.60 1.48 -11.84
CA LEU A 20 -5.54 0.65 -12.43
C LEU A 20 -4.11 1.15 -12.18
N GLY A 21 -3.89 2.47 -12.18
CA GLY A 21 -2.59 3.04 -11.79
C GLY A 21 -2.16 2.71 -10.35
N HIS A 22 -3.10 2.67 -9.40
CA HIS A 22 -2.84 2.24 -8.03
C HIS A 22 -2.51 0.76 -7.96
N ALA A 23 -3.26 -0.08 -8.68
CA ALA A 23 -2.99 -1.51 -8.76
C ALA A 23 -1.58 -1.78 -9.30
N LEU A 24 -1.19 -1.11 -10.39
CA LEU A 24 0.17 -1.20 -10.95
C LEU A 24 1.24 -0.82 -9.91
N SER A 25 1.04 0.30 -9.21
CA SER A 25 1.98 0.77 -8.17
C SER A 25 2.12 -0.24 -7.02
N ALA A 26 0.99 -0.73 -6.48
CA ALA A 26 0.98 -1.66 -5.35
C ALA A 26 1.59 -3.02 -5.72
N LEU A 27 1.22 -3.59 -6.88
CA LEU A 27 1.77 -4.85 -7.39
C LEU A 27 3.27 -4.74 -7.71
N THR A 28 3.72 -3.59 -8.21
CA THR A 28 5.15 -3.35 -8.48
C THR A 28 5.95 -3.34 -7.20
N ASN A 29 5.49 -2.62 -6.17
CA ASN A 29 6.13 -2.62 -4.85
C ASN A 29 6.18 -4.03 -4.24
N ALA A 30 5.11 -4.81 -4.37
CA ALA A 30 5.06 -6.19 -3.89
C ALA A 30 6.08 -7.10 -4.59
N ARG A 31 6.18 -7.00 -5.93
CA ARG A 31 7.16 -7.75 -6.72
C ARG A 31 8.59 -7.38 -6.34
N LEU A 32 8.87 -6.10 -6.14
CA LEU A 32 10.20 -5.65 -5.71
C LEU A 32 10.53 -6.11 -4.29
N ALA A 33 9.59 -6.02 -3.35
CA ALA A 33 9.77 -6.53 -2.00
C ALA A 33 10.12 -8.02 -2.02
N ALA A 34 9.40 -8.83 -2.80
CA ALA A 34 9.70 -10.25 -2.96
C ALA A 34 11.08 -10.49 -3.61
N ALA A 35 11.39 -9.80 -4.71
CA ALA A 35 12.64 -9.97 -5.46
C ALA A 35 13.89 -9.62 -4.65
N PHE A 36 13.79 -8.65 -3.74
CA PHE A 36 14.92 -8.21 -2.91
C PHE A 36 14.91 -8.78 -1.49
N GLY A 37 14.01 -9.72 -1.16
CA GLY A 37 13.86 -10.22 0.21
C GLY A 37 13.53 -9.10 1.22
N GLY A 38 12.83 -8.08 0.75
CA GLY A 38 12.45 -6.89 1.50
C GLY A 38 11.06 -6.99 2.15
N ARG A 39 10.63 -5.88 2.73
CA ARG A 39 9.30 -5.73 3.33
C ARG A 39 8.42 -4.81 2.49
N LEU A 40 7.13 -5.13 2.41
CA LEU A 40 6.11 -4.24 1.87
C LEU A 40 5.23 -3.70 3.00
N LEU A 41 5.03 -2.39 3.03
CA LEU A 41 4.23 -1.69 4.05
C LEU A 41 3.05 -0.94 3.41
N LEU A 42 1.93 -0.91 4.13
CA LEU A 42 0.76 -0.12 3.79
C LEU A 42 0.72 1.08 4.73
N ARG A 43 0.55 2.28 4.16
CA ARG A 43 0.33 3.51 4.92
C ARG A 43 -0.86 4.25 4.35
N ILE A 44 -1.92 4.38 5.12
CA ILE A 44 -3.04 5.24 4.72
C ILE A 44 -2.58 6.69 4.88
N GLU A 45 -2.65 7.47 3.80
CA GLU A 45 -2.20 8.86 3.76
C GLU A 45 -3.39 9.80 3.95
N ASP A 46 -3.86 9.87 5.20
CA ASP A 46 -5.08 10.52 5.68
C ASP A 46 -4.89 11.96 6.19
N ILE A 47 -3.80 12.61 5.80
CA ILE A 47 -3.41 13.93 6.30
C ILE A 47 -4.37 15.07 5.91
N ASP A 48 -5.22 14.86 4.89
CA ASP A 48 -6.23 15.82 4.45
C ASP A 48 -7.62 15.39 4.92
N LEU A 49 -7.94 15.75 6.16
CA LEU A 49 -9.19 15.38 6.82
C LEU A 49 -10.46 15.84 6.09
N ALA A 50 -10.39 16.89 5.26
CA ALA A 50 -11.55 17.40 4.54
C ALA A 50 -11.96 16.52 3.35
N ARG A 51 -10.98 15.83 2.74
CA ARG A 51 -11.19 14.95 1.59
C ARG A 51 -11.20 13.48 1.97
N CYS A 52 -10.63 13.12 3.12
CA CYS A 52 -10.54 11.75 3.57
C CYS A 52 -11.89 11.24 4.08
N ARG A 53 -12.23 10.01 3.70
CA ARG A 53 -13.51 9.39 4.05
C ARG A 53 -13.29 7.93 4.46
N PRO A 54 -13.89 7.45 5.57
CA PRO A 54 -13.73 6.07 6.02
C PRO A 54 -14.13 5.03 4.96
N GLU A 55 -15.12 5.33 4.12
CA GLU A 55 -15.54 4.43 3.04
C GLU A 55 -14.43 4.19 1.99
N PHE A 56 -13.55 5.17 1.77
CA PHE A 56 -12.43 5.01 0.84
C PHE A 56 -11.27 4.26 1.48
N GLU A 57 -11.03 4.44 2.78
CA GLU A 57 -10.04 3.64 3.51
C GLU A 57 -10.43 2.15 3.52
N GLN A 58 -11.69 1.84 3.83
CA GLN A 58 -12.20 0.47 3.73
C GLN A 58 -12.08 -0.06 2.30
N GLY A 59 -12.47 0.74 1.30
CA GLY A 59 -12.33 0.36 -0.11
C GLY A 59 -10.88 0.08 -0.52
N ILE A 60 -9.90 0.83 0.01
CA ILE A 60 -8.48 0.57 -0.19
C ILE A 60 -8.11 -0.82 0.35
N HIS A 61 -8.54 -1.15 1.58
CA HIS A 61 -8.27 -2.47 2.16
C HIS A 61 -8.90 -3.60 1.36
N ASP A 62 -10.15 -3.44 0.93
CA ASP A 62 -10.89 -4.44 0.15
C ASP A 62 -10.24 -4.67 -1.21
N ASP A 63 -9.88 -3.61 -1.93
CA ASP A 63 -9.23 -3.69 -3.24
C ASP A 63 -7.83 -4.33 -3.14
N LEU A 64 -7.06 -3.99 -2.10
CA LEU A 64 -5.74 -4.60 -1.87
C LEU A 64 -5.84 -6.08 -1.51
N ALA A 65 -6.85 -6.47 -0.71
CA ALA A 65 -7.14 -7.86 -0.40
C ALA A 65 -7.58 -8.63 -1.65
N TRP A 66 -8.43 -8.04 -2.49
CA TRP A 66 -8.85 -8.61 -3.78
C TRP A 66 -7.67 -8.84 -4.73
N LEU A 67 -6.67 -7.94 -4.73
CA LEU A 67 -5.41 -8.10 -5.48
C LEU A 67 -4.46 -9.15 -4.86
N GLY A 68 -4.79 -9.73 -3.71
CA GLY A 68 -3.94 -10.71 -3.01
C GLY A 68 -2.69 -10.12 -2.37
N LEU A 69 -2.67 -8.81 -2.10
CA LEU A 69 -1.51 -8.13 -1.52
C LEU A 69 -1.49 -8.25 0.01
N HIS A 70 -0.34 -8.65 0.54
CA HIS A 70 -0.09 -8.80 1.96
C HIS A 70 0.99 -7.83 2.42
N PHE A 71 0.80 -7.23 3.60
CA PHE A 71 1.67 -6.19 4.14
C PHE A 71 2.25 -6.64 5.48
N ALA A 72 3.51 -6.30 5.75
CA ALA A 72 4.23 -6.71 6.96
C ALA A 72 3.86 -5.89 8.22
N GLY A 73 2.76 -5.14 8.16
CA GLY A 73 2.31 -4.18 9.18
C GLY A 73 1.94 -2.83 8.58
N ALA A 74 1.14 -2.06 9.33
CA ALA A 74 0.89 -0.65 9.05
C ALA A 74 2.10 0.19 9.50
N VAL A 75 2.33 1.32 8.82
CA VAL A 75 3.33 2.34 9.18
C VAL A 75 2.62 3.62 9.54
#